data_AF-A0A316FSJ8-F1
#
_entry.id   AF-A0A316FSJ8-F1
#
_cell.length_a   1.000
_cell.length_b   1.000
_cell.length_c   1.000
_cell.angle_alpha   90.00
_cell.angle_beta   90.00
_cell.angle_gamma   90.00
#
_symmetry.space_group_name_H-M   'P 1'
#
loop_
_entity.id
_entity.type
_entity.pdbx_description
1 polymer ?
#
loop_
_entity_poly.entity_id
_entity_poly.type
_entity_poly.pdbx_seq_one_letter_code
_entity_poly.pdbx_strand_id
1 'polypeptide(L)'
;MLLALSMELALKAWFVFDYNDPNVVKSHDLTKLFDALLPESQQRLDEEFNRAVNPRHPSVFFFDYGIRDILLQHKDAFVDWRYLHEAKKTMMFDQSAFEATLEMVLREFRKRYRIEPVRPLLGHPI
;
A
#
# COMPACT_ATOMS: atom_id res chain seq x y z
N MET A 1 6.79 7.99 -8.90
CA MET A 1 7.98 7.43 -8.20
C MET A 1 7.89 7.55 -6.70
N LEU A 2 7.62 8.72 -6.13
CA LEU A 2 7.24 8.84 -4.71
C LEU A 2 6.00 8.01 -4.33
N LEU A 3 5.10 7.78 -5.29
CA LEU A 3 3.96 6.87 -5.13
C LEU A 3 4.40 5.44 -4.78
N ALA A 4 5.40 4.88 -5.48
CA ALA A 4 5.88 3.52 -5.22
C ALA A 4 6.52 3.41 -3.82
N LEU A 5 7.31 4.40 -3.42
CA LEU A 5 7.84 4.49 -2.06
C LEU A 5 6.71 4.61 -1.02
N SER A 6 5.68 5.41 -1.30
CA SER A 6 4.54 5.58 -0.40
C SER A 6 3.74 4.29 -0.24
N MET A 7 3.55 3.53 -1.33
CA MET A 7 2.94 2.19 -1.28
C MET A 7 3.80 1.21 -0.48
N GLU A 8 5.12 1.19 -0.70
CA GLU A 8 6.04 0.37 0.10
C GLU A 8 5.90 0.67 1.59
N LEU A 9 5.89 1.95 1.97
CA LEU A 9 5.71 2.37 3.37
C LEU A 9 4.33 1.97 3.91
N ALA A 10 3.27 2.12 3.11
CA ALA A 10 1.91 1.75 3.52
C ALA A 10 1.79 0.25 3.79
N LEU A 11 2.31 -0.61 2.89
CA LEU A 11 2.32 -2.06 3.08
C LEU A 11 3.17 -2.49 4.27
N LYS A 12 4.32 -1.85 4.48
CA LYS A 12 5.17 -2.12 5.66
C LYS A 12 4.52 -1.70 6.97
N ALA A 13 3.86 -0.53 7.01
CA ALA A 13 3.10 -0.10 8.17
C ALA A 13 1.93 -1.05 8.46
N TRP A 14 1.26 -1.53 7.40
CA TRP A 14 0.22 -2.53 7.51
C TRP A 14 0.73 -3.84 8.10
N PHE A 15 1.88 -4.33 7.62
CA PHE A 15 2.53 -5.53 8.15
C PHE A 15 2.80 -5.42 9.65
N VAL A 16 3.39 -4.31 10.10
CA VAL A 16 3.64 -4.07 11.53
C VAL A 16 2.35 -4.12 12.34
N PHE A 17 1.26 -3.58 11.80
CA PHE A 17 -0.04 -3.62 12.47
C PHE A 17 -0.62 -5.03 12.52
N ASP A 18 -0.50 -5.81 11.45
CA ASP A 18 -1.04 -7.18 11.37
C ASP A 18 -0.41 -8.12 12.38
N TYR A 19 0.91 -8.05 12.54
CA TYR A 19 1.64 -8.94 13.44
C TYR A 19 1.88 -8.34 14.83
N ASN A 20 1.57 -7.05 15.03
CA ASN A 20 1.91 -6.29 16.23
C ASN A 20 3.41 -6.42 16.60
N ASP A 21 4.26 -6.54 15.58
CA ASP A 21 5.72 -6.71 15.69
C ASP A 21 6.40 -5.53 14.98
N PRO A 22 7.33 -4.81 15.65
CA PRO A 22 8.12 -3.76 15.01
C PRO A 22 9.06 -4.28 13.90
N ASN A 23 9.29 -5.60 13.77
CA ASN A 23 10.07 -6.17 12.70
C ASN A 23 9.35 -6.01 11.36
N VAL A 24 10.00 -5.34 10.42
CA VAL A 24 9.46 -5.11 9.08
C VAL A 24 10.10 -6.07 8.08
N VAL A 25 9.32 -6.56 7.12
CA VAL A 25 9.82 -7.30 5.96
C VAL A 25 10.87 -6.46 5.21
N LYS A 26 12.10 -6.98 5.10
CA LYS A 26 13.22 -6.33 4.40
C LYS A 26 13.16 -6.60 2.90
N SER A 27 12.12 -6.08 2.25
CA SER A 27 11.92 -6.16 0.80
C SER A 27 11.50 -4.78 0.25
N HIS A 28 11.83 -4.54 -1.01
CA HIS A 28 11.28 -3.43 -1.82
C HIS A 28 10.28 -3.93 -2.87
N ASP A 29 10.18 -5.26 -3.05
CA ASP A 29 9.24 -5.90 -3.96
C ASP A 29 7.83 -5.77 -3.39
N LEU A 30 7.00 -4.94 -4.03
CA LEU A 30 5.64 -4.64 -3.55
C LEU A 30 4.75 -5.88 -3.46
N THR A 31 4.91 -6.84 -4.39
CA THR A 31 4.15 -8.09 -4.36
C THR A 31 4.54 -8.91 -3.14
N LYS A 32 5.84 -9.04 -2.84
CA LYS A 32 6.29 -9.74 -1.63
C LYS A 32 5.82 -9.07 -0.34
N LEU A 33 5.75 -7.74 -0.32
CA LEU A 33 5.25 -7.01 0.85
C LEU A 33 3.76 -7.27 1.08
N PHE A 34 2.97 -7.34 0.01
CA PHE A 34 1.56 -7.66 0.08
C PHE A 34 1.31 -9.13 0.44
N ASP A 35 2.01 -10.05 -0.21
CA ASP A 35 1.91 -11.50 0.06
C ASP A 35 2.35 -11.86 1.49
N ALA A 36 3.12 -10.99 2.15
CA ALA A 36 3.54 -11.15 3.54
C ALA A 36 2.53 -10.63 4.56
N LEU A 37 1.46 -9.94 4.15
CA LEU A 37 0.39 -9.53 5.07
C LEU A 37 -0.41 -10.75 5.54
N LEU A 38 -1.19 -10.60 6.60
CA LEU A 38 -2.11 -11.67 7.00
C LEU A 38 -3.15 -11.93 5.90
N PRO A 39 -3.60 -13.19 5.69
CA PRO A 39 -4.58 -13.52 4.66
C PRO A 39 -5.85 -12.66 4.72
N GLU A 40 -6.32 -12.34 5.93
CA GLU A 40 -7.50 -11.50 6.17
C GLU A 40 -7.29 -10.06 5.67
N SER A 41 -6.07 -9.54 5.83
CA SER A 41 -5.69 -8.22 5.33
C SER A 41 -5.57 -8.19 3.81
N GLN A 42 -4.98 -9.24 3.22
CA GLN A 42 -4.90 -9.38 1.77
C GLN A 42 -6.30 -9.42 1.17
N GLN A 43 -7.19 -10.27 1.71
CA GLN A 43 -8.57 -10.37 1.28
C GLN A 43 -9.30 -9.04 1.40
N ARG A 44 -9.18 -8.35 2.54
CA ARG A 44 -9.83 -7.05 2.77
C ARG A 44 -9.40 -6.01 1.75
N LEU A 45 -8.10 -5.91 1.48
CA LEU A 45 -7.57 -4.96 0.52
C LEU A 45 -8.00 -5.28 -0.91
N ASP A 46 -8.10 -6.57 -1.26
CA ASP A 46 -8.56 -7.01 -2.57
C ASP A 46 -10.06 -6.76 -2.78
N GLU A 47 -10.89 -7.02 -1.76
CA GLU A 47 -12.32 -6.70 -1.79
C GLU A 47 -12.56 -5.19 -1.96
N GLU A 48 -11.84 -4.36 -1.21
CA GLU A 48 -11.96 -2.90 -1.34
C GLU A 48 -11.38 -2.37 -2.66
N PHE A 49 -10.35 -3.02 -3.21
CA PHE A 49 -9.85 -2.73 -4.55
C PHE A 49 -10.92 -2.99 -5.60
N ASN A 50 -11.54 -4.17 -5.57
CA ASN A 50 -12.61 -4.57 -6.49
C ASN A 50 -13.84 -3.65 -6.40
N ARG A 51 -14.12 -3.14 -5.20
CA ARG A 51 -15.22 -2.21 -4.98
C ARG A 51 -14.92 -0.77 -5.41
N ALA A 52 -13.73 -0.27 -5.12
CA ALA A 52 -13.44 1.17 -5.21
C ALA A 52 -12.58 1.58 -6.41
N VAL A 53 -11.67 0.70 -6.84
CA VAL A 53 -10.66 1.01 -7.87
C VAL A 53 -11.02 0.35 -9.20
N ASN A 54 -11.28 -0.97 -9.19
CA ASN A 54 -11.55 -1.76 -10.40
C ASN A 54 -12.65 -1.16 -11.31
N PRO A 55 -13.79 -0.64 -10.80
CA PRO A 55 -14.84 -0.07 -11.67
C PRO A 55 -14.41 1.17 -12.45
N ARG A 56 -13.38 1.91 -11.98
CA ARG A 56 -12.87 3.12 -12.63
C ARG A 56 -11.57 2.90 -13.38
N HIS A 57 -10.84 1.84 -13.01
CA HIS A 57 -9.58 1.44 -13.62
C HIS A 57 -9.65 -0.05 -13.96
N PRO A 58 -10.57 -0.46 -14.86
CA PRO A 58 -10.70 -1.86 -15.22
C PRO A 58 -9.47 -2.29 -16.02
N SER A 59 -9.01 -3.51 -15.78
CA SER A 59 -8.03 -4.13 -16.67
C SER A 59 -8.69 -4.49 -18.00
N VAL A 60 -8.10 -4.03 -19.10
CA VAL A 60 -8.56 -4.37 -20.46
C VAL A 60 -8.23 -5.84 -20.80
N PHE A 61 -7.27 -6.45 -20.10
CA PHE A 61 -6.68 -7.74 -20.47
C PHE A 61 -6.97 -8.89 -19.50
N PHE A 62 -7.47 -8.63 -18.29
CA PHE A 62 -7.65 -9.65 -17.25
C PHE A 62 -9.02 -9.56 -16.59
N PHE A 63 -9.76 -10.68 -16.56
CA PHE A 63 -11.09 -10.77 -15.94
C PHE A 63 -11.03 -10.90 -14.40
N ASP A 64 -9.94 -11.47 -13.86
CA ASP A 64 -9.72 -11.65 -12.42
C ASP A 64 -8.67 -10.65 -11.87
N TYR A 65 -8.84 -9.37 -12.23
CA TYR A 65 -7.91 -8.30 -11.90
C TYR A 65 -8.06 -7.82 -10.45
N GLY A 66 -7.04 -8.04 -9.63
CA GLY A 66 -7.00 -7.67 -8.21
C GLY A 66 -5.89 -6.69 -7.84
N ILE A 67 -5.82 -6.32 -6.56
CA ILE A 67 -4.79 -5.39 -6.07
C ILE A 67 -3.37 -5.93 -6.33
N ARG A 68 -3.22 -7.26 -6.23
CA ARG A 68 -1.94 -7.94 -6.42
C ARG A 68 -1.37 -7.73 -7.81
N ASP A 69 -2.21 -7.61 -8.84
CA ASP A 69 -1.77 -7.38 -10.23
C ASP A 69 -1.17 -5.99 -10.41
N ILE A 70 -1.79 -4.96 -9.82
CA ILE A 70 -1.21 -3.60 -9.76
C ILE A 70 0.15 -3.63 -9.08
N LEU A 71 0.25 -4.30 -7.93
CA LEU A 71 1.50 -4.38 -7.20
C LEU A 71 2.57 -5.17 -7.97
N LEU A 72 2.18 -6.23 -8.69
CA LEU A 72 3.06 -7.02 -9.54
C LEU A 72 3.60 -6.23 -10.72
N GLN A 73 2.73 -5.48 -11.41
CA GLN A 73 3.12 -4.59 -12.51
C GLN A 73 4.15 -3.54 -12.06
N HIS A 74 4.11 -3.16 -10.79
CA HIS A 74 4.96 -2.11 -10.22
C HIS A 74 5.93 -2.62 -9.14
N LYS A 75 6.20 -3.93 -9.10
CA LYS A 75 6.89 -4.57 -7.97
C LYS A 75 8.27 -3.98 -7.68
N ASP A 76 9.00 -3.60 -8.72
CA ASP A 76 10.36 -3.05 -8.63
C ASP A 76 10.40 -1.53 -8.82
N ALA A 77 9.23 -0.86 -8.87
CA ALA A 77 9.15 0.54 -9.32
C ALA A 77 9.98 1.52 -8.47
N PHE A 78 10.10 1.27 -7.16
CA PHE A 78 10.97 2.09 -6.31
C PHE A 78 12.46 1.86 -6.61
N VAL A 79 12.87 0.61 -6.84
CA VAL A 79 14.26 0.24 -7.14
C VAL A 79 14.67 0.76 -8.50
N ASP A 80 13.82 0.56 -9.51
CA ASP A 80 14.03 1.04 -10.88
C ASP A 80 14.18 2.57 -10.91
N TRP A 81 13.38 3.30 -10.13
CA TRP A 81 13.54 4.73 -9.99
C TRP A 81 14.85 5.12 -9.31
N ARG A 82 15.20 4.44 -8.22
CA ARG A 82 16.42 4.73 -7.46
C ARG A 82 17.67 4.60 -8.33
N TYR A 83 17.67 3.65 -9.26
CA TYR A 83 18.76 3.39 -10.20
C TYR A 83 18.46 3.82 -11.64
N LEU A 84 17.52 4.75 -11.83
CA LEU A 84 17.10 5.20 -13.16
C LEU A 84 18.27 5.77 -13.97
N HIS A 85 19.24 6.38 -13.31
CA HIS A 85 20.44 6.94 -13.94
C HIS A 85 21.45 5.87 -14.40
N GLU A 86 21.37 4.67 -13.84
CA GLU A 86 22.20 3.51 -14.21
C GLU A 86 21.49 2.63 -15.25
N ALA A 87 20.15 2.55 -15.16
CA ALA A 87 19.33 1.79 -16.07
C ALA A 87 19.05 2.59 -17.35
N LYS A 88 19.57 2.15 -18.51
CA LYS A 88 19.17 2.65 -19.84
C LYS A 88 17.73 2.23 -20.23
N LYS A 89 16.80 2.17 -19.27
CA LYS A 89 15.42 1.72 -19.47
C LYS A 89 14.47 2.90 -19.39
N THR A 90 13.55 2.96 -20.35
CA THR A 90 12.36 3.80 -20.26
C THR A 90 11.37 3.13 -19.30
N MET A 91 10.95 3.84 -18.26
CA MET A 91 10.05 3.29 -17.26
C MET A 91 8.60 3.66 -17.60
N MET A 92 7.78 2.65 -17.94
CA MET A 92 6.34 2.83 -18.07
C MET A 92 5.69 2.63 -16.69
N PHE A 93 4.89 3.61 -16.25
CA PHE A 93 4.23 3.60 -14.96
C PHE A 93 2.76 3.99 -15.14
N ASP A 94 1.83 3.10 -14.78
CA ASP A 94 0.40 3.42 -14.76
C ASP A 94 0.11 4.22 -13.51
N GLN A 95 0.25 5.54 -13.63
CA GLN A 95 0.10 6.43 -12.49
C GLN A 95 -1.32 6.43 -11.93
N SER A 96 -2.33 6.42 -12.79
CA SER A 96 -3.71 6.66 -12.35
C SER A 96 -4.23 5.49 -11.52
N ALA A 97 -4.07 4.26 -12.01
CA ALA A 97 -4.55 3.08 -11.29
C ALA A 97 -3.74 2.86 -10.00
N PHE A 98 -2.43 3.09 -10.05
CA PHE A 98 -1.55 2.96 -8.89
C PHE A 98 -1.85 3.99 -7.79
N GLU A 99 -2.09 5.25 -8.16
CA GLU A 99 -2.45 6.32 -7.22
C GLU A 99 -3.79 6.04 -6.55
N ALA A 100 -4.82 5.64 -7.31
CA ALA A 100 -6.11 5.25 -6.76
C ALA A 100 -5.99 4.05 -5.80
N THR A 101 -5.12 3.10 -6.12
CA THR A 101 -4.81 1.95 -5.25
C THR A 101 -4.14 2.40 -3.95
N LEU A 102 -3.15 3.29 -4.03
CA LEU A 102 -2.45 3.83 -2.86
C LEU A 102 -3.42 4.57 -1.93
N GLU A 103 -4.27 5.45 -2.48
CA GLU A 103 -5.26 6.17 -1.70
C GLU A 103 -6.25 5.23 -1.01
N MET A 104 -6.66 4.16 -1.69
CA MET A 104 -7.51 3.12 -1.12
C MET A 104 -6.82 2.41 0.04
N VAL A 105 -5.58 1.95 -0.14
CA VAL A 105 -4.80 1.28 0.93
C VAL A 105 -4.65 2.19 2.14
N LEU A 106 -4.29 3.47 1.93
CA LEU A 106 -4.18 4.44 3.01
C LEU A 106 -5.52 4.66 3.71
N ARG A 107 -6.62 4.78 2.97
CA ARG A 107 -7.97 4.92 3.55
C ARG A 107 -8.34 3.71 4.40
N GLU A 108 -8.07 2.50 3.94
CA GLU A 108 -8.33 1.29 4.73
C GLU A 108 -7.44 1.21 5.97
N PHE A 109 -6.17 1.58 5.85
CA PHE A 109 -5.26 1.63 6.97
C PHE A 109 -5.75 2.60 8.05
N ARG A 110 -6.29 3.76 7.61
CA ARG A 110 -6.85 4.76 8.53
C ARG A 110 -8.02 4.27 9.37
N LYS A 111 -8.77 3.29 8.88
CA LYS A 111 -9.86 2.67 9.65
C LYS A 111 -9.36 1.82 10.81
N ARG A 112 -8.08 1.45 10.83
CA ARG A 112 -7.47 0.58 11.86
C ARG A 112 -6.96 1.37 13.07
N TYR A 113 -6.82 2.69 12.97
CA TYR A 113 -6.43 3.53 14.09
C TYR A 113 -7.60 4.34 14.65
N ARG A 114 -7.52 4.65 15.94
CA ARG A 114 -8.36 5.64 16.61
C ARG A 114 -7.45 6.72 17.18
N ILE A 115 -7.65 7.97 16.75
CA ILE A 115 -6.98 9.12 17.35
C ILE A 115 -7.89 9.62 18.46
N GLU A 116 -7.48 9.46 19.71
CA GLU A 116 -8.19 10.02 20.85
C GLU A 116 -7.45 11.26 21.37
N PRO A 117 -8.13 12.41 21.51
CA PRO A 117 -7.54 13.56 22.17
C PRO A 117 -7.33 13.23 23.65
N VAL A 118 -6.06 13.17 24.07
CA VAL A 118 -5.71 13.01 25.47
C VAL A 118 -6.08 14.30 26.20
N ARG A 119 -7.16 14.27 26.98
CA ARG A 119 -7.45 15.33 27.94
C ARG A 119 -6.61 15.06 29.18
N PRO A 120 -5.72 15.99 29.60
CA PRO A 120 -5.02 15.83 30.86
C PRO A 120 -6.05 15.71 31.99
N LEU A 121 -5.90 14.68 32.83
CA LEU A 121 -6.70 14.51 34.03
C LEU A 121 -6.30 15.59 35.03
N LEU A 122 -7.07 16.68 35.04
CA LEU A 122 -7.20 17.69 36.11
C LEU A 122 -5.89 18.36 36.59
N GLY A 123 -5.69 19.62 36.16
CA GLY A 123 -5.04 20.60 37.03
C GLY A 123 -5.98 20.91 38.20
N HIS A 124 -5.59 20.55 39.42
CA HIS A 124 -6.19 21.12 40.62
C HIS A 124 -5.70 22.57 40.79
N PRO A 125 -6.59 23.54 41.07
CA PRO A 125 -6.15 24.86 41.49
C PRO A 125 -5.63 24.76 42.94
N ILE A 126 -4.43 25.26 43.18
CA ILE A 126 -3.90 25.60 44.51
C ILE A 126 -4.23 27.08 44.76
#